data_AF-A0A7J4MNJ9-F1
#
_entry.id   AF-A0A7J4MNJ9-F1
#
_cell.length_a   1.000
_cell.length_b   1.000
_cell.length_c   1.000
_cell.angle_alpha   90.00
_cell.angle_beta   90.00
_cell.angle_gamma   90.00
#
_symmetry.space_group_name_H-M   'P 1'
#
loop_
_entity.id
_entity.type
_entity.pdbx_description
1 polymer ?
#
loop_
_entity_poly.entity_id
_entity_poly.type
_entity_poly.pdbx_seq_one_letter_code
_entity_poly.pdbx_strand_id
1 'polypeptide(L)' 'MSYQTITKRWGNSLGLVIPKNVVEDSHIRENEKVTVLVIKGSQKVLEETFGIAQGKIKTSSQKIKDRSRAELYD' A
#
# COMPACT_ATOMS: atom_id res chain seq x y z
N MET A 1 4.59 5.39 8.65
CA MET A 1 3.91 4.11 8.33
C MET A 1 2.58 4.43 7.66
N SER A 2 2.19 3.68 6.62
CA SER A 2 0.89 3.83 5.95
C SER A 2 0.05 2.58 6.17
N TYR A 3 -1.24 2.78 6.48
CA TYR A 3 -2.19 1.70 6.72
C TYR A 3 -3.31 1.76 5.68
N GLN A 4 -3.66 0.61 5.12
CA GLN A 4 -4.89 0.50 4.33
C GLN A 4 -6.07 0.29 5.29
N THR A 5 -7.12 1.08 5.10
CA THR A 5 -8.33 1.03 5.90
C THR A 5 -9.56 1.04 5.01
N ILE A 6 -10.68 0.60 5.57
CA ILE A 6 -11.99 0.60 4.94
C ILE A 6 -12.78 1.78 5.49
N THR A 7 -13.43 2.51 4.59
CA THR A 7 -14.41 3.53 4.97
C THR A 7 -15.74 2.87 5.36
N LYS A 8 -16.42 3.41 6.36
CA LYS A 8 -17.77 3.00 6.75
C LYS A 8 -18.70 4.20 6.80
N ARG A 9 -19.98 3.97 6.54
CA ARG A 9 -21.01 4.99 6.72
C ARG A 9 -21.25 5.22 8.22
N TRP A 10 -21.23 6.48 8.62
CA TRP A 10 -21.57 6.94 9.97
C TRP A 10 -22.60 8.06 9.84
N GLY A 11 -23.88 7.74 10.04
CA GLY A 11 -24.99 8.66 9.78
C GLY A 11 -25.00 9.12 8.32
N ASN A 12 -24.79 10.43 8.11
CA ASN A 12 -24.69 11.06 6.79
C ASN A 12 -23.23 11.32 6.36
N SER A 13 -22.25 10.79 7.08
CA SER A 13 -20.82 10.95 6.81
C SER A 13 -20.15 9.61 6.53
N LEU A 14 -18.92 9.65 6.01
CA LEU A 14 -18.03 8.50 5.93
C LEU A 14 -16.97 8.62 7.03
N GLY A 15 -16.82 7.57 7.82
CA GLY A 15 -15.73 7.41 8.77
C GLY A 15 -14.65 6.46 8.25
N LEU A 16 -13.43 6.64 8.74
CA LEU A 16 -12.32 5.71 8.54
C LEU A 16 -12.22 4.78 9.76
N VAL A 17 -12.04 3.48 9.55
CA VAL A 17 -11.87 2.52 10.66
C VAL A 17 -10.38 2.42 11.00
N ILE A 18 -9.98 2.93 12.17
CA ILE A 18 -8.58 2.81 12.61
C ILE A 18 -8.36 1.40 13.19
N PRO A 19 -7.39 0.61 12.69
CA PRO A 19 -7.08 -0.70 13.25
C PRO A 19 -6.67 -0.61 14.73
N LYS A 20 -7.10 -1.60 15.54
CA LYS A 20 -6.89 -1.61 16.99
C LYS A 20 -5.42 -1.46 17.40
N ASN A 21 -4.50 -2.14 16.72
CA ASN A 21 -3.07 -2.03 16.99
C ASN A 21 -2.55 -0.59 16.83
N VAL A 22 -3.03 0.15 15.82
CA VAL A 22 -2.65 1.55 15.62
C VAL A 22 -3.18 2.43 16.74
N VAL A 23 -4.40 2.17 17.20
CA VAL A 23 -5.01 2.88 18.35
C VAL A 23 -4.20 2.66 19.62
N GLU A 24 -3.82 1.42 19.91
CA GLU A 24 -3.04 1.05 21.09
C GLU A 24 -1.62 1.61 21.03
N ASP A 25 -0.89 1.38 19.93
CA ASP A 25 0.50 1.84 19.77
C ASP A 25 0.59 3.37 19.80
N SER A 26 -0.37 4.06 19.18
CA SER A 26 -0.39 5.52 19.07
C SER A 26 -1.20 6.19 20.19
N HIS A 27 -1.74 5.42 21.14
CA HIS A 27 -2.51 5.90 22.29
C HIS A 27 -3.67 6.84 21.93
N ILE A 28 -4.32 6.60 20.78
CA ILE A 28 -5.42 7.42 20.28
C ILE A 28 -6.65 7.21 21.15
N ARG A 29 -7.30 8.30 21.56
CA ARG A 29 -8.51 8.25 22.39
C ARG A 29 -9.76 8.66 21.61
N GLU A 30 -10.92 8.25 22.13
CA GLU A 30 -12.19 8.73 21.62
C GLU A 30 -12.29 10.26 21.73
N ASN A 31 -12.90 10.90 20.73
CA ASN A 31 -13.10 12.35 20.64
C ASN A 31 -11.82 13.19 20.52
N GLU A 32 -10.68 12.55 20.23
CA GLU A 32 -9.43 13.23 19.96
C GLU A 32 -9.38 13.78 18.52
N LYS A 33 -8.76 14.94 18.35
CA LYS A 33 -8.51 15.50 17.01
C LYS A 33 -7.25 14.86 16.44
N VAL A 34 -7.41 14.19 15.31
CA VAL A 34 -6.30 13.57 14.58
C VAL A 34 -6.22 14.12 13.16
N THR A 35 -5.00 14.25 12.63
CA THR A 35 -4.77 14.61 11.23
C THR A 35 -4.60 13.35 10.40
N VAL A 36 -5.34 13.24 9.30
CA VAL A 36 -5.32 12.08 8.40
C VAL A 36 -4.91 12.51 7.00
N LEU A 37 -3.91 11.83 6.44
CA LEU A 37 -3.55 11.94 5.03
C LEU A 37 -4.26 10.84 4.25
N VAL A 38 -5.17 11.22 3.34
CA VAL A 38 -5.95 10.27 2.54
C VAL A 38 -5.31 10.12 1.17
N ILE A 39 -4.82 8.92 0.88
CA ILE A 39 -4.31 8.55 -0.45
C ILE A 39 -5.23 7.45 -0.98
N LYS A 40 -6.00 7.76 -2.02
CA LYS A 40 -6.84 6.77 -2.69
C LYS A 40 -5.93 5.84 -3.49
N GLY A 41 -5.83 4.58 -3.09
CA GLY A 41 -5.04 3.58 -3.80
C GLY A 41 -5.52 3.44 -5.25
N SER A 42 -4.68 3.79 -6.20
CA SER A 42 -4.82 3.35 -7.59
C SER A 42 -4.21 1.96 -7.70
N GLN A 43 -5.01 0.91 -7.47
CA GLN A 43 -4.63 -0.47 -7.85
C GLN A 43 -4.09 -0.54 -9.29
N LYS A 44 -4.53 0.39 -10.15
CA LYS A 44 -4.06 0.55 -11.52
C LYS A 44 -2.54 0.74 -11.68
N VAL A 45 -1.82 1.39 -10.77
CA VAL A 45 -0.38 1.68 -11.03
C VAL A 45 0.47 0.40 -10.99
N LEU A 46 0.14 -0.53 -10.09
CA LEU A 46 0.81 -1.83 -10.05
C LEU A 46 0.36 -2.74 -11.21
N GLU A 47 -0.94 -2.84 -11.49
CA GLU A 47 -1.44 -3.64 -12.63
C GLU A 47 -0.93 -3.13 -13.98
N GLU A 48 -0.89 -1.82 -14.20
CA GLU A 48 -0.39 -1.21 -15.45
C GLU A 48 1.12 -1.45 -15.60
N THR A 49 1.90 -1.37 -14.51
CA THR A 49 3.35 -1.62 -14.56
C THR A 49 3.67 -3.11 -14.79
N PHE A 50 2.94 -4.03 -14.16
CA PHE A 50 3.11 -5.48 -14.36
C PHE A 50 2.57 -5.95 -15.72
N GLY A 51 1.47 -5.38 -16.21
CA GLY A 51 0.93 -5.69 -17.54
C GLY A 51 1.82 -5.21 -18.69
N ILE A 52 2.46 -4.04 -18.54
CA ILE A 52 3.43 -3.53 -19.52
C ILE A 52 4.73 -4.34 -19.50
N ALA A 53 5.16 -4.84 -18.32
CA ALA A 53 6.35 -5.69 -18.19
C ALA A 53 6.15 -7.08 -18.82
N GLN A 54 4.96 -7.69 -18.68
CA GLN A 54 4.65 -8.98 -19.32
C GLN A 54 4.64 -8.90 -20.85
N GLY A 55 4.31 -7.74 -21.44
CA GLY A 55 4.28 -7.56 -22.90
C GLY A 55 5.62 -7.22 -23.56
N LYS A 56 6.61 -6.69 -22.80
CA LYS A 56 7.86 -6.13 -23.37
C LYS A 56 9.14 -6.86 -22.97
N ILE A 57 9.09 -7.78 -22.00
CA ILE A 57 10.28 -8.49 -21.54
C ILE A 57 10.34 -9.87 -22.19
N LYS A 58 10.83 -9.94 -23.44
CA LYS A 58 11.36 -11.18 -24.06
C LYS A 58 12.73 -11.55 -23.45
N THR A 59 12.92 -11.34 -22.16
CA THR A 59 14.15 -11.71 -21.47
C THR A 59 13.82 -12.88 -20.58
N SER A 60 14.41 -14.04 -20.89
CA SER A 60 14.30 -15.27 -20.11
C SER A 60 14.45 -14.95 -18.62
N SER A 61 13.53 -15.47 -17.80
CA SER A 61 13.49 -15.31 -16.33
C SER A 61 14.83 -15.63 -15.65
N GLN A 62 15.69 -16.39 -16.33
CA GLN A 62 17.06 -16.69 -15.93
C GLN A 62 17.95 -15.44 -15.81
N LYS A 63 17.85 -14.51 -16.77
CA LYS A 63 18.68 -13.29 -16.81
C LYS A 63 18.30 -12.29 -15.71
N ILE A 64 17.04 -12.30 -15.28
CA ILE A 64 16.54 -11.48 -14.18
C ILE A 64 17.05 -12.04 -12.85
N LYS A 65 16.99 -13.36 -12.66
CA LYS A 65 17.52 -14.05 -11.47
C LYS A 65 19.03 -13.84 -11.31
N ASP A 66 19.77 -13.86 -12.42
CA ASP A 66 21.22 -13.68 -12.39
C ASP A 66 21.61 -12.22 -12.07
N ARG A 67 20.81 -11.23 -12.49
CA ARG A 67 21.01 -9.82 -12.12
C ARG A 67 20.78 -9.57 -10.63
N SER A 68 19.73 -10.15 -10.06
CA SER A 68 19.43 -10.02 -8.62
C SER A 68 20.51 -10.65 -7.73
N ARG A 69 21.25 -11.65 -8.23
CA ARG A 69 22.40 -12.23 -7.50
C ARG A 69 23.63 -11.34 -7.52
N ALA A 70 23.85 -10.57 -8.60
CA ALA A 70 24.99 -9.67 -8.70
C ALA A 70 24.83 -8.44 -7.79
N GLU A 71 23.61 -7.92 -7.63
CA GLU A 71 23.33 -6.76 -6.77
C GLU A 71 23.37 -7.07 -5.25
N LEU A 72 23.36 -8.35 -4.86
CA LEU A 72 23.39 -8.77 -3.44
C LEU A 72 24.81 -8.96 -2.88
N TYR A 73 25.84 -8.84 -3.71
CA TYR A 73 27.25 -9.07 -3.35
C TYR A 73 28.17 -7.87 -3.63
N ASP A 74 27.61 -6.70 -3.95
CA ASP A 74 28.31 -5.40 -3.97
C ASP A 74 27.86 -4.53 -2.78
#